data_AF-A0A4P5XS35-F1
#
_entry.id   AF-A0A4P5XS35-F1
#
_cell.length_a   1.000
_cell.length_b   1.000
_cell.length_c   1.000
_cell.angle_alpha   90.00
_cell.angle_beta   90.00
_cell.angle_gamma   90.00
#
_symmetry.space_group_name_H-M   'P 1'
#
loop_
_entity.id
_entity.type
_entity.pdbx_description
1 polymer ?
#
loop_
_entity_poly.entity_id
_entity_poly.type
_entity_poly.pdbx_seq_one_letter_code
_entity_poly.pdbx_strand_id
1 'polypeptide(L)'
;MPPLKLADMANVGPATLGDLKLLGIHRVAQLARLQPSDAFVLWRKLGRLTGGLHDPCVIDVFMSVISQAHGNKPCPWWHFTKQRKAMMAAHKRL
;
A
#
# COMPACT_ATOMS: atom_id res chain seq x y z
N MET A 1 2.28 -17.69 6.71
CA MET A 1 3.18 -16.67 7.29
C MET A 1 3.54 -15.68 6.19
N PRO A 2 3.59 -14.36 6.47
CA PRO A 2 4.04 -13.39 5.49
C PRO A 2 5.53 -13.62 5.13
N PRO A 3 5.99 -13.18 3.95
CA PRO A 3 7.42 -13.21 3.61
C PRO A 3 8.23 -12.35 4.59
N LEU A 4 9.54 -12.63 4.71
CA LEU A 4 10.42 -11.88 5.60
C LEU A 4 10.94 -10.58 4.97
N LYS A 5 11.08 -10.54 3.64
CA LYS A 5 11.58 -9.37 2.89
C LYS A 5 10.45 -8.73 2.09
N LEU A 6 10.52 -7.40 1.97
CA LEU A 6 9.57 -6.63 1.16
C LEU A 6 9.59 -7.04 -0.32
N ALA A 7 10.78 -7.32 -0.88
CA ALA A 7 10.94 -7.71 -2.28
C ALA A 7 10.33 -9.09 -2.62
N ASP A 8 10.01 -9.91 -1.61
CA ASP A 8 9.38 -11.21 -1.79
C ASP A 8 7.85 -11.12 -1.69
N MET A 9 7.29 -9.92 -1.47
CA MET A 9 5.85 -9.69 -1.39
C MET A 9 5.21 -9.60 -2.78
N ALA A 10 3.94 -10.00 -2.86
CA ALA A 10 3.17 -9.83 -4.08
C ALA A 10 3.05 -8.34 -4.42
N ASN A 11 3.08 -8.02 -5.72
CA ASN A 11 2.97 -6.66 -6.24
C ASN A 11 4.13 -5.72 -5.84
N VAL A 12 5.22 -6.24 -5.25
CA VAL A 12 6.41 -5.43 -4.93
C VAL A 12 7.51 -5.65 -5.97
N GLY A 13 7.54 -4.78 -6.98
CA GLY A 13 8.66 -4.64 -7.90
C GLY A 13 9.68 -3.60 -7.44
N PRO A 14 10.76 -3.35 -8.22
CA PRO A 14 11.80 -2.36 -7.89
C PRO A 14 11.25 -0.96 -7.58
N ALA A 15 10.25 -0.51 -8.33
CA ALA A 15 9.59 0.79 -8.11
C ALA A 15 8.89 0.85 -6.75
N THR A 16 8.00 -0.11 -6.46
CA THR A 16 7.31 -0.20 -5.16
C THR A 16 8.27 -0.35 -3.99
N LEU A 17 9.38 -1.08 -4.17
CA LEU A 17 10.42 -1.17 -3.15
C LEU A 17 11.10 0.18 -2.91
N GLY A 18 11.32 0.97 -3.98
CA GLY A 18 11.78 2.36 -3.89
C GLY A 18 10.80 3.25 -3.12
N ASP A 19 9.51 3.17 -3.44
CA ASP A 19 8.46 3.93 -2.75
C ASP A 19 8.40 3.61 -1.25
N LEU A 20 8.45 2.32 -0.90
CA LEU A 20 8.48 1.88 0.50
C LEU A 20 9.71 2.43 1.24
N LYS A 21 10.88 2.43 0.60
CA LYS A 21 12.10 3.03 1.18
C LYS A 21 11.93 4.54 1.39
N LEU A 22 11.41 5.27 0.41
CA LEU A 22 11.13 6.72 0.55
C LEU A 22 10.16 7.00 1.70
N LEU A 23 9.20 6.11 1.92
CA LEU A 23 8.22 6.21 3.01
C LEU A 23 8.79 5.86 4.40
N GLY A 24 10.01 5.31 4.47
CA GLY A 24 10.66 4.84 5.70
C GLY A 24 10.29 3.41 6.11
N ILE A 25 9.74 2.62 5.18
CA ILE A 25 9.33 1.24 5.38
C ILE A 25 10.40 0.32 4.80
N HIS A 26 11.11 -0.38 5.67
CA HIS A 26 12.24 -1.24 5.32
C HIS A 26 11.97 -2.73 5.58
N ARG A 27 10.92 -3.06 6.34
CA ARG A 27 10.63 -4.43 6.79
C ARG A 27 9.14 -4.73 6.74
N VAL A 28 8.81 -6.00 6.48
CA VAL A 28 7.41 -6.49 6.46
C VAL A 28 6.71 -6.27 7.81
N ALA A 29 7.45 -6.38 8.92
CA ALA A 29 6.92 -6.11 10.26
C ALA A 29 6.44 -4.65 10.47
N GLN A 30 6.93 -3.68 9.70
CA GLN A 30 6.42 -2.30 9.76
C GLN A 30 5.07 -2.20 9.04
N LEU A 31 4.89 -2.89 7.92
CA LEU A 31 3.61 -2.99 7.22
C LEU A 31 2.54 -3.68 8.09
N ALA A 32 2.93 -4.70 8.86
CA ALA A 32 2.03 -5.43 9.76
C ALA A 32 1.50 -4.59 10.95
N ARG A 33 2.00 -3.36 11.13
CA ARG A 33 1.48 -2.40 12.14
C ARG A 33 0.46 -1.43 11.55
N LEU A 34 0.24 -1.47 10.23
CA LEU A 34 -0.63 -0.54 9.52
C LEU A 34 -2.01 -1.16 9.30
N GLN A 35 -3.01 -0.30 9.18
CA GLN A 35 -4.36 -0.66 8.76
C GLN A 35 -4.56 -0.37 7.26
N PRO A 36 -5.53 -1.00 6.59
CA PRO A 36 -5.83 -0.70 5.19
C PRO A 36 -6.10 0.79 4.91
N SER A 37 -6.63 1.54 5.88
CA SER A 37 -6.82 3.00 5.80
C SER A 37 -5.52 3.79 5.73
N ASP A 38 -4.43 3.28 6.32
CA ASP A 38 -3.12 3.95 6.30
C ASP A 38 -2.52 4.00 4.89
N ALA A 39 -2.97 3.14 3.98
CA ALA A 39 -2.59 3.17 2.57
C ALA A 39 -2.83 4.55 1.92
N PHE A 40 -3.89 5.26 2.32
CA PHE A 40 -4.17 6.62 1.84
C PHE A 40 -3.20 7.66 2.39
N VAL A 41 -2.75 7.48 3.64
CA VAL A 41 -1.74 8.34 4.27
C VAL A 41 -0.39 8.13 3.59
N LEU A 42 -0.01 6.87 3.35
CA LEU A 42 1.21 6.53 2.61
C LEU A 42 1.20 7.11 1.19
N TRP A 43 0.09 6.96 0.45
CA TRP A 43 -0.05 7.51 -0.89
C TRP A 43 0.11 9.04 -0.93
N ARG A 44 -0.55 9.77 -0.01
CA ARG A 44 -0.38 11.23 0.09
C ARG A 44 1.04 11.62 0.48
N LYS A 45 1.66 10.90 1.42
CA LYS A 45 3.05 11.13 1.84
C LYS A 45 4.02 10.89 0.68
N LEU A 46 3.84 9.81 -0.07
CA LEU A 46 4.64 9.51 -1.26
C LEU A 46 4.54 10.67 -2.25
N GLY A 47 3.32 11.14 -2.55
CA GLY A 47 3.16 12.25 -3.48
C GLY A 47 3.83 13.55 -3.03
N ARG A 48 3.87 13.85 -1.72
CA ARG A 48 4.64 14.99 -1.19
C ARG A 48 6.15 14.80 -1.36
N LEU A 49 6.65 13.58 -1.15
CA LEU A 49 8.08 13.26 -1.28
C LEU A 49 8.56 13.25 -2.73
N THR A 50 7.68 12.90 -3.68
CA THR A 50 8.01 12.81 -5.11
C THR A 50 7.56 14.02 -5.93
N GLY A 51 6.97 15.05 -5.29
CA GLY A 51 6.57 16.29 -5.97
C GLY A 51 5.27 16.22 -6.77
N GLY A 52 4.42 15.20 -6.58
CA GLY A 52 3.16 15.06 -7.29
C GLY A 52 2.34 13.84 -6.85
N LEU A 53 1.01 13.92 -6.99
CA LEU A 53 0.15 12.77 -6.68
C LEU A 53 0.34 11.66 -7.71
N HIS A 54 0.59 10.45 -7.21
CA HIS A 54 0.64 9.24 -8.02
C HIS A 54 -0.77 8.75 -8.37
N ASP A 55 -0.86 7.88 -9.36
CA ASP A 55 -2.12 7.21 -9.71
C ASP A 55 -2.76 6.53 -8.48
N PRO A 56 -4.09 6.59 -8.33
CA PRO A 56 -4.78 5.99 -7.19
C PRO A 56 -4.59 4.48 -7.03
N CYS A 57 -4.16 3.76 -8.09
CA CYS A 57 -3.86 2.32 -8.01
C CYS A 57 -2.71 2.02 -7.04
N VAL A 58 -1.85 3.00 -6.72
CA VAL A 58 -0.80 2.84 -5.70
C VAL A 58 -1.38 2.58 -4.31
N ILE A 59 -2.58 3.11 -4.01
CA ILE A 59 -3.29 2.80 -2.76
C ILE A 59 -3.67 1.32 -2.73
N ASP A 60 -4.11 0.77 -3.86
CA ASP A 60 -4.51 -0.63 -3.98
C ASP A 60 -3.29 -1.56 -3.78
N VAL A 61 -2.11 -1.16 -4.27
CA VAL A 61 -0.82 -1.84 -3.99
C VAL A 61 -0.49 -1.79 -2.50
N PHE A 62 -0.59 -0.63 -1.86
CA PHE A 62 -0.34 -0.50 -0.42
C PHE A 62 -1.31 -1.33 0.43
N MET A 63 -2.60 -1.35 0.10
CA MET A 63 -3.57 -2.22 0.76
C MET A 63 -3.21 -3.70 0.59
N SER A 64 -2.76 -4.11 -0.58
CA SER A 64 -2.34 -5.48 -0.86
C SER A 64 -1.15 -5.91 0.00
N VAL A 65 -0.09 -5.10 0.07
CA VAL A 65 1.09 -5.45 0.89
C VAL A 65 0.79 -5.40 2.38
N ILE A 66 -0.06 -4.48 2.86
CA ILE A 66 -0.51 -4.47 4.26
C ILE A 66 -1.31 -5.74 4.56
N SER A 67 -2.24 -6.13 3.70
CA SER A 67 -3.03 -7.36 3.86
C SER A 67 -2.15 -8.61 3.89
N GLN A 68 -1.17 -8.71 2.98
CA GLN A 68 -0.23 -9.83 2.98
C GLN A 68 0.64 -9.83 4.25
N ALA A 69 1.07 -8.67 4.76
CA ALA A 69 1.83 -8.56 6.00
C ALA A 69 1.03 -9.03 7.23
N HIS A 70 -0.30 -8.94 7.20
CA HIS A 70 -1.19 -9.55 8.20
C HIS A 70 -1.37 -11.07 8.05
N GLY A 71 -0.73 -11.69 7.07
CA GLY A 71 -0.75 -13.13 6.84
C GLY A 71 -1.84 -13.62 5.90
N ASN A 72 -2.59 -12.72 5.24
CA ASN A 72 -3.51 -13.11 4.18
C ASN A 72 -2.75 -13.64 2.95
N LYS A 73 -3.45 -14.43 2.13
CA LYS A 73 -2.88 -14.96 0.88
C LYS A 73 -2.50 -13.80 -0.05
N PRO A 74 -1.36 -13.90 -0.76
CA PRO A 74 -1.01 -12.93 -1.79
C PRO A 74 -2.11 -12.89 -2.85
N CYS A 75 -2.51 -11.69 -3.24
CA CYS A 75 -3.51 -11.48 -4.28
C CYS A 75 -3.10 -10.31 -5.18
N PRO A 76 -3.64 -10.24 -6.41
CA PRO A 76 -3.41 -9.09 -7.27
C PRO A 76 -3.88 -7.79 -6.61
N TRP A 77 -3.12 -6.71 -6.76
CA TRP A 77 -3.45 -5.42 -6.15
C TRP A 77 -4.86 -4.92 -6.52
N TRP A 78 -5.33 -5.20 -7.74
CA TRP A 78 -6.65 -4.73 -8.21
C TRP A 78 -7.83 -5.35 -7.44
N HIS A 79 -7.60 -6.38 -6.63
CA HIS A 79 -8.59 -6.91 -5.68
C HIS A 79 -9.12 -5.82 -4.72
N PHE A 80 -8.29 -4.83 -4.38
CA PHE A 80 -8.63 -3.74 -3.46
C PHE A 80 -9.32 -2.55 -4.14
N THR A 81 -9.44 -2.53 -5.48
CA THR A 81 -10.00 -1.42 -6.25
C THR A 81 -11.41 -1.02 -5.78
N LYS A 82 -12.28 -2.02 -5.54
CA LYS A 82 -13.66 -1.78 -5.09
C LYS A 82 -13.69 -1.13 -3.71
N GLN A 83 -12.84 -1.62 -2.79
CA GLN A 83 -12.71 -1.07 -1.44
C GLN A 83 -12.20 0.37 -1.47
N ARG A 84 -11.12 0.66 -2.21
CA ARG A 84 -10.60 2.03 -2.36
C ARG A 84 -11.66 2.99 -2.90
N LYS A 85 -12.36 2.60 -3.98
CA LYS A 85 -13.43 3.44 -4.57
C LYS A 85 -14.54 3.75 -3.56
N ALA A 86 -14.96 2.76 -2.77
CA ALA A 86 -15.96 2.97 -1.72
C ALA A 86 -15.47 3.95 -0.64
N MET A 87 -14.24 3.80 -0.17
CA MET A 87 -13.64 4.70 0.84
C MET A 87 -13.48 6.14 0.32
N MET A 88 -13.06 6.31 -0.95
CA MET A 88 -12.98 7.63 -1.59
C MET A 88 -14.36 8.27 -1.76
N ALA A 89 -15.37 7.50 -2.15
CA ALA A 89 -16.73 8.01 -2.29
C ALA A 89 -17.31 8.46 -0.94
N ALA A 90 -17.02 7.74 0.15
CA ALA A 90 -17.42 8.14 1.50
C ALA A 90 -16.75 9.46 1.93
N HIS A 91 -15.47 9.66 1.60
CA HIS A 91 -14.75 10.90 1.89
C HIS A 91 -15.20 12.10 1.03
N LYS A 92 -15.79 11.88 -0.14
CA LYS A 92 -16.34 12.95 -1.00
C LYS A 92 -17.72 13.45 -0.56
N ARG A 93 -18.36 12.78 0.40
CA ARG A 93 -19.73 13.09 0.87
C ARG A 93 -19.74 13.91 2.18
N LEU A 94 -18.58 14.38 2.61
CA LEU A 94 -18.36 15.34 3.70
C LEU A 94 -17.80 16.63 3.08
#